data_AF-A0A845M3S5-F1
#
_entry.id   AF-A0A845M3S5-F1
#
_cell.length_a   1.000
_cell.length_b   1.000
_cell.length_c   1.000
_cell.angle_alpha   90.00
_cell.angle_beta   90.00
_cell.angle_gamma   90.00
#
_symmetry.space_group_name_H-M   'P 1'
#
loop_
_entity.id
_entity.type
_entity.pdbx_description
1 polymer ?
#
loop_
_entity_poly.entity_id
_entity_poly.type
_entity_poly.pdbx_seq_one_letter_code
_entity_poly.pdbx_strand_id
1 'polypeptide(L)'
;MAVLLTWRNWWAPDAPQNIYRSDQPFTRANLPAVYDTVDPGVFSYEDLPAEGVGYWYAVGASFGGVEIVSDAKYVISGASTGSSGPTYLDIVARYWRINKFATGGRASARECHFLDGDGVKLPGTLSASSARFSNVPSRAYDDDPATIWQAGTGDNQGAWFAIDLGDGNDARVDAIYYDAYDLDSMKDGFTELEYSDDGSTWVSLGTISHSYVWGPDTEGTIDVSNLTRTEL
;
A
#
# COMPACT_ATOMS: atom_id res chain seq x y z
N MET A 1 -11.45 10.31 32.93
CA MET A 1 -12.13 10.18 31.62
C MET A 1 -11.28 9.28 30.75
N ALA A 2 -11.89 8.37 29.98
CA ALA A 2 -11.16 7.40 29.19
C ALA A 2 -10.61 7.99 27.88
N VAL A 3 -9.52 7.42 27.38
CA VAL A 3 -9.03 7.56 26.02
C VAL A 3 -9.42 6.29 25.28
N LEU A 4 -10.18 6.45 24.19
CA LEU A 4 -10.52 5.35 23.30
C LEU A 4 -9.67 5.46 22.04
N LEU A 5 -8.84 4.44 21.81
CA LEU A 5 -8.13 4.21 20.57
C LEU A 5 -8.94 3.19 19.75
N THR A 6 -9.09 3.44 18.46
CA THR A 6 -9.74 2.51 17.52
C THR A 6 -8.89 2.43 16.29
N TRP A 7 -8.59 1.24 15.77
CA TRP A 7 -7.80 1.05 14.56
C TRP A 7 -8.46 0.03 13.63
N ARG A 8 -7.90 -0.14 12.44
CA ARG A 8 -8.24 -1.25 11.54
C ARG A 8 -6.96 -1.98 11.20
N ASN A 9 -7.00 -3.30 11.27
CA ASN A 9 -5.88 -4.15 10.87
C ASN A 9 -6.42 -5.39 10.16
N TRP A 10 -6.43 -5.34 8.83
CA TRP A 10 -6.99 -6.40 7.99
C TRP A 10 -5.92 -7.36 7.42
N TRP A 11 -4.63 -7.03 7.54
CA TRP A 11 -3.53 -7.88 7.05
C TRP A 11 -2.99 -8.85 8.10
N ALA A 12 -3.27 -8.57 9.37
CA ALA A 12 -2.96 -9.47 10.46
C ALA A 12 -4.11 -9.48 11.49
N PRO A 13 -5.34 -9.85 11.08
CA PRO A 13 -6.46 -9.97 12.02
C PRO A 13 -6.11 -10.98 13.14
N ASP A 14 -5.22 -11.93 12.82
CA ASP A 14 -4.74 -12.96 13.72
C ASP A 14 -3.44 -12.58 14.49
N ALA A 15 -2.91 -11.37 14.30
CA ALA A 15 -1.74 -10.91 15.05
C ALA A 15 -2.13 -10.00 16.22
N PRO A 16 -1.41 -10.10 17.36
CA PRO A 16 -1.57 -9.16 18.45
C PRO A 16 -1.16 -7.75 18.03
N GLN A 17 -1.78 -6.74 18.64
CA GLN A 17 -1.45 -5.34 18.39
C GLN A 17 -0.72 -4.76 19.58
N ASN A 18 0.41 -4.11 19.34
CA ASN A 18 1.16 -3.41 20.35
C ASN A 18 0.66 -1.96 20.45
N ILE A 19 0.36 -1.53 21.67
CA ILE A 19 0.01 -0.16 22.01
C ILE A 19 1.27 0.52 22.53
N TYR A 20 1.61 1.68 21.98
CA TYR A 20 2.68 2.52 22.49
C TYR A 20 2.10 3.74 23.17
N ARG A 21 2.70 4.13 24.29
CA ARG A 21 2.31 5.31 25.06
C ARG A 21 3.54 6.01 25.63
N SER A 22 3.56 7.33 25.58
CA SER A 22 4.64 8.15 26.13
C SER A 22 4.14 9.51 26.59
N ASP A 23 4.76 10.07 27.63
CA ASP A 23 4.56 11.47 28.05
C ASP A 23 5.40 12.45 27.20
N GLN A 24 6.34 11.93 26.40
CA GLN A 24 7.11 12.67 25.40
C GLN A 24 6.69 12.32 23.97
N PRO A 25 6.80 13.26 23.01
CA PRO A 25 6.60 12.95 21.59
C PRO A 25 7.53 11.84 21.12
N PHE A 26 7.00 10.97 20.26
CA PHE A 26 7.78 9.94 19.59
C PHE A 26 7.32 9.80 18.13
N THR A 27 8.05 9.01 17.37
CA THR A 27 7.87 8.72 15.95
C THR A 27 8.10 7.22 15.73
N ARG A 28 7.81 6.73 14.53
CA ARG A 28 8.15 5.35 14.13
C ARG A 28 9.65 5.03 14.25
N ALA A 29 10.52 6.03 14.14
CA ALA A 29 11.97 5.84 14.23
C ALA A 29 12.51 5.74 15.67
N ASN A 30 11.72 6.14 16.68
CA ASN A 30 12.15 6.18 18.07
C ASN A 30 11.01 5.77 19.02
N LEU A 31 10.41 4.61 18.73
CA LEU A 31 9.30 4.08 19.51
C LEU A 31 9.71 3.87 20.99
N PRO A 32 8.83 4.20 21.94
CA PRO A 32 9.01 3.79 23.32
C PRO A 32 8.85 2.26 23.45
N ALA A 33 9.06 1.74 24.66
CA ALA A 33 8.68 0.36 24.96
C ALA A 33 7.17 0.16 24.72
N VAL A 34 6.79 -1.05 24.32
CA VAL A 34 5.39 -1.46 24.22
C VAL A 34 4.73 -1.24 25.58
N TYR A 35 3.65 -0.45 25.57
CA TYR A 35 2.87 -0.12 26.76
C TYR A 35 1.86 -1.23 27.07
N ASP A 36 1.18 -1.75 26.05
CA ASP A 36 0.24 -2.86 26.18
C ASP A 36 0.19 -3.68 24.88
N THR A 37 -0.35 -4.88 24.96
CA THR A 37 -0.60 -5.74 23.80
C THR A 37 -2.03 -6.25 23.87
N VAL A 38 -2.78 -6.03 22.80
CA VAL A 38 -4.14 -6.54 22.66
C VAL A 38 -4.17 -7.77 21.78
N ASP A 39 -5.10 -8.67 22.11
CA ASP A 39 -5.29 -9.93 21.40
C ASP A 39 -5.62 -9.70 19.91
N PRO A 40 -5.31 -10.70 19.06
CA PRO A 40 -5.81 -10.75 17.71
C PRO A 40 -7.32 -10.49 17.59
N GLY A 41 -7.72 -9.79 16.52
CA GLY A 41 -9.12 -9.48 16.22
C GLY A 41 -9.72 -8.35 17.07
N VAL A 42 -8.96 -7.77 17.99
CA VAL A 42 -9.36 -6.57 18.73
C VAL A 42 -9.00 -5.33 17.92
N PHE A 43 -9.95 -4.40 17.78
CA PHE A 43 -9.82 -3.18 16.96
C PHE A 43 -10.00 -1.89 17.78
N SER A 44 -10.06 -2.01 19.11
CA SER A 44 -10.20 -0.87 20.02
C SER A 44 -9.49 -1.14 21.34
N TYR A 45 -8.94 -0.09 21.93
CA TYR A 45 -8.26 -0.11 23.22
C TYR A 45 -8.70 1.08 24.06
N GLU A 46 -8.97 0.84 25.33
CA GLU A 46 -9.33 1.87 26.28
C GLU A 46 -8.19 2.06 27.30
N ASP A 47 -7.69 3.29 27.42
CA ASP A 47 -6.75 3.70 28.46
C ASP A 47 -7.42 4.68 29.43
N LEU A 48 -7.02 4.63 30.70
CA LEU A 48 -7.53 5.50 31.77
C LEU A 48 -6.42 6.38 32.34
N PRO A 49 -5.92 7.38 31.57
CA PRO A 49 -4.93 8.31 32.09
C PRO A 49 -5.49 9.19 33.21
N ALA A 50 -4.59 9.73 34.04
CA ALA A 50 -4.95 10.71 35.05
C ALA A 50 -5.63 11.93 34.39
N GLU A 51 -6.63 12.49 35.08
CA GLU A 51 -7.44 13.59 34.56
C GLU A 51 -6.59 14.82 34.21
N GLY A 52 -6.81 15.35 33.01
CA GLY A 52 -6.08 16.52 32.50
C GLY A 52 -4.66 16.21 32.01
N VAL A 53 -4.22 14.95 32.07
CA VAL A 53 -2.93 14.53 31.52
C VAL A 53 -3.11 14.05 30.09
N GLY A 54 -2.18 14.47 29.21
CA GLY A 54 -2.13 14.02 27.82
C GLY A 54 -0.89 13.20 27.52
N TYR A 55 -1.04 12.23 26.63
CA TYR A 55 0.00 11.30 26.22
C TYR A 55 0.04 11.19 24.70
N TRP A 56 1.20 10.79 24.17
CA TRP A 56 1.34 10.36 22.80
C TRP A 56 1.00 8.87 22.70
N TYR A 57 0.23 8.48 21.68
CA TYR A 57 -0.14 7.09 21.40
C TYR A 57 0.17 6.69 19.96
N ALA A 58 0.52 5.42 19.77
CA ALA A 58 0.58 4.76 18.46
C ALA A 58 0.17 3.29 18.60
N VAL A 59 -0.23 2.66 17.50
CA VAL A 59 -0.59 1.22 17.45
C VAL A 59 0.31 0.54 16.42
N GLY A 60 0.85 -0.63 16.77
CA GLY A 60 1.70 -1.45 15.92
C GLY A 60 1.18 -2.88 15.76
N ALA A 61 1.49 -3.49 14.63
CA ALA A 61 1.18 -4.89 14.35
C ALA A 61 2.38 -5.59 13.69
N SER A 62 2.60 -6.85 14.05
CA SER A 62 3.64 -7.67 13.42
C SER A 62 3.09 -8.39 12.19
N PHE A 63 3.78 -8.23 11.06
CA PHE A 63 3.50 -8.91 9.81
C PHE A 63 4.80 -9.43 9.20
N GLY A 64 4.86 -10.74 8.89
CA GLY A 64 6.06 -11.35 8.31
C GLY A 64 7.34 -11.18 9.15
N GLY A 65 7.21 -11.02 10.47
CA GLY A 65 8.33 -10.75 11.39
C GLY A 65 8.79 -9.29 11.45
N VAL A 66 8.10 -8.38 10.76
CA VAL A 66 8.35 -6.92 10.78
C VAL A 66 7.19 -6.22 11.48
N GLU A 67 7.48 -5.23 12.32
CA GLU A 67 6.45 -4.43 12.97
C GLU A 67 6.10 -3.18 12.14
N ILE A 68 4.81 -3.03 11.83
CA ILE A 68 4.23 -1.86 11.15
C ILE A 68 3.54 -1.02 12.21
N VAL A 69 3.91 0.25 12.35
CA VAL A 69 3.45 1.13 13.42
C VAL A 69 2.83 2.40 12.86
N SER A 70 1.74 2.87 13.47
CA SER A 70 1.11 4.14 13.16
C SER A 70 1.99 5.34 13.49
N ASP A 71 1.64 6.51 12.95
CA ASP A 71 2.19 7.76 13.48
C ASP A 71 1.71 7.98 14.92
N ALA A 72 2.53 8.67 15.70
CA ALA A 72 2.21 9.01 17.08
C ALA A 72 1.27 10.23 17.12
N LYS A 73 0.27 10.18 18.01
CA LYS A 73 -0.70 11.27 18.19
C LYS A 73 -0.83 11.65 19.66
N TYR A 74 -0.84 12.96 19.93
CA TYR A 74 -1.09 13.48 21.28
C TYR A 74 -2.58 13.49 21.60
N VAL A 75 -2.95 12.95 22.77
CA VAL A 75 -4.34 12.80 23.23
C VAL A 75 -4.45 13.18 24.71
N ILE A 76 -5.48 13.96 25.07
CA ILE A 76 -5.77 14.38 26.45
C ILE A 76 -7.00 13.59 26.95
N SER A 77 -7.02 13.21 28.23
CA SER A 77 -8.14 12.49 28.85
C SER A 77 -9.51 13.13 28.53
N GLY A 78 -10.45 12.37 27.96
CA GLY A 78 -11.77 12.87 27.56
C GLY A 78 -11.92 13.26 26.08
N ALA A 79 -10.85 13.16 25.28
CA ALA A 79 -10.94 13.22 23.83
C ALA A 79 -11.14 11.81 23.25
N SER A 80 -12.21 11.60 22.48
CA SER A 80 -12.29 10.46 21.57
C SER A 80 -11.35 10.74 20.39
N THR A 81 -10.35 9.90 20.18
CA THR A 81 -9.54 9.98 18.97
C THR A 81 -9.80 8.76 18.12
N GLY A 82 -10.27 8.99 16.89
CA GLY A 82 -9.88 8.10 15.81
C GLY A 82 -8.36 8.17 15.73
N SER A 83 -7.68 7.15 16.27
CA SER A 83 -6.33 6.81 15.85
C SER A 83 -6.52 6.19 14.47
N SER A 84 -6.37 6.99 13.41
CA SER A 84 -5.99 6.41 12.12
C SER A 84 -4.80 5.48 12.41
N GLY A 85 -4.79 4.28 11.86
CA GLY A 85 -3.65 3.35 11.96
C GLY A 85 -2.39 3.97 11.35
N PRO A 86 -1.43 3.21 10.78
CA PRO A 86 -0.48 3.82 9.85
C PRO A 86 -1.26 4.77 8.93
N THR A 87 -0.79 6.01 8.86
CA THR A 87 -1.49 7.10 8.19
C THR A 87 -1.46 6.80 6.70
N TYR A 88 -2.37 5.92 6.27
CA TYR A 88 -2.78 5.81 4.89
C TYR A 88 -3.16 7.23 4.51
N LEU A 89 -2.40 7.82 3.58
CA LEU A 89 -2.87 9.05 2.96
C LEU A 89 -4.24 8.67 2.38
N ASP A 90 -5.29 9.41 2.75
CA ASP A 90 -6.60 9.37 2.08
C ASP A 90 -6.48 9.97 0.67
N ILE A 91 -5.47 9.54 -0.10
CA ILE A 91 -5.37 9.83 -1.52
C ILE A 91 -6.40 8.94 -2.19
N VAL A 92 -7.44 9.61 -2.63
CA VAL A 92 -8.51 9.08 -3.45
C VAL A 92 -8.31 9.75 -4.81
N ALA A 93 -8.11 8.94 -5.85
CA ALA A 93 -7.85 9.43 -7.20
C ALA A 93 -8.58 8.54 -8.21
N ARG A 94 -8.91 9.13 -9.36
CA ARG A 94 -9.56 8.40 -10.47
C ARG A 94 -8.60 7.46 -11.17
N TYR A 95 -7.37 7.90 -11.37
CA TYR A 95 -6.37 7.17 -12.13
C TYR A 95 -5.21 6.76 -11.22
N TRP A 96 -4.80 5.51 -11.38
CA TRP A 96 -3.65 4.96 -10.70
C TRP A 96 -2.77 4.23 -11.71
N ARG A 97 -1.45 4.33 -11.57
CA ARG A 97 -0.54 3.57 -12.42
C ARG A 97 0.73 3.14 -11.71
N ILE A 98 1.21 1.98 -12.10
CA ILE A 98 2.57 1.55 -11.81
C ILE A 98 3.50 2.00 -12.96
N ASN A 99 4.70 2.45 -12.63
CA ASN A 99 5.61 3.06 -13.58
C ASN A 99 7.08 2.72 -13.29
N LYS A 100 7.96 3.11 -14.21
CA LYS A 100 9.42 2.96 -14.12
C LYS A 100 9.82 1.53 -13.86
N PHE A 101 9.47 0.65 -14.80
CA PHE A 101 9.90 -0.74 -14.73
C PHE A 101 11.43 -0.85 -14.85
N ALA A 102 12.00 -1.82 -14.15
CA ALA A 102 13.45 -2.01 -14.06
C ALA A 102 14.12 -2.56 -15.32
N THR A 103 15.30 -2.04 -15.67
CA THR A 103 16.02 -2.36 -16.93
C THR A 103 16.26 -3.86 -17.15
N GLY A 104 16.29 -4.31 -18.41
CA GLY A 104 16.72 -5.67 -18.76
C GLY A 104 15.66 -6.57 -19.41
N GLY A 105 14.52 -6.03 -19.85
CA GLY A 105 13.51 -6.81 -20.58
C GLY A 105 12.30 -6.02 -21.02
N ARG A 106 11.24 -6.75 -21.41
CA ARG A 106 9.91 -6.17 -21.61
C ARG A 106 9.14 -6.07 -20.30
N ALA A 107 8.47 -4.94 -20.05
CA ALA A 107 7.54 -4.82 -18.94
C ALA A 107 6.36 -5.74 -19.23
N SER A 108 5.96 -6.54 -18.25
CA SER A 108 4.89 -7.52 -18.42
C SER A 108 4.38 -8.00 -17.08
N ALA A 109 3.09 -8.29 -17.03
CA ALA A 109 2.44 -8.92 -15.90
C ALA A 109 1.51 -10.02 -16.42
N ARG A 110 1.48 -11.16 -15.71
CA ARG A 110 0.39 -12.15 -15.81
C ARG A 110 -0.84 -11.62 -15.12
N GLU A 111 -0.66 -11.02 -13.94
CA GLU A 111 -1.70 -10.36 -13.20
C GLU A 111 -1.14 -9.10 -12.52
N CYS A 112 -1.92 -8.04 -12.49
CA CYS A 112 -1.56 -6.77 -11.87
C CYS A 112 -2.80 -6.09 -11.29
N HIS A 113 -3.17 -6.42 -10.05
CA HIS A 113 -4.41 -5.93 -9.46
C HIS A 113 -4.17 -4.67 -8.62
N PHE A 114 -5.00 -3.65 -8.86
CA PHE A 114 -5.16 -2.51 -7.96
C PHE A 114 -6.21 -2.89 -6.92
N LEU A 115 -5.82 -2.94 -5.66
CA LEU A 115 -6.66 -3.44 -4.57
C LEU A 115 -7.07 -2.30 -3.64
N ASP A 116 -8.32 -2.34 -3.20
CA ASP A 116 -8.79 -1.49 -2.10
C ASP A 116 -8.31 -2.00 -0.73
N GLY A 117 -8.74 -1.33 0.33
CA GLY A 117 -8.35 -1.67 1.69
C GLY A 117 -8.73 -3.09 2.07
N ASP A 118 -9.86 -3.59 1.57
CA ASP A 118 -10.37 -4.95 1.82
C ASP A 118 -9.64 -6.02 1.00
N GLY A 119 -8.64 -5.63 0.20
CA GLY A 119 -7.94 -6.52 -0.73
C GLY A 119 -8.78 -6.87 -1.95
N VAL A 120 -9.86 -6.13 -2.22
CA VAL A 120 -10.76 -6.38 -3.35
C VAL A 120 -10.21 -5.67 -4.58
N LYS A 121 -10.21 -6.40 -5.71
CA LYS A 121 -9.81 -5.89 -7.01
C LYS A 121 -10.74 -4.75 -7.44
N LEU A 122 -10.18 -3.56 -7.64
CA LEU A 122 -10.92 -2.38 -8.05
C LEU A 122 -11.41 -2.51 -9.51
N PRO A 123 -12.68 -2.20 -9.80
CA PRO A 123 -13.16 -2.19 -11.17
C PRO A 123 -12.63 -0.96 -11.91
N GLY A 124 -12.28 -1.11 -13.19
CA GLY A 124 -11.86 0.03 -14.00
C GLY A 124 -11.49 -0.35 -15.42
N THR A 125 -11.19 0.67 -16.23
CA THR A 125 -10.68 0.50 -17.59
C THR A 125 -9.17 0.50 -17.57
N LEU A 126 -8.56 -0.53 -18.15
CA LEU A 126 -7.11 -0.66 -18.13
C LEU A 126 -6.45 -0.09 -19.37
N SER A 127 -5.29 0.53 -19.15
CA SER A 127 -4.42 1.02 -20.21
C SER A 127 -2.95 0.80 -19.85
N ALA A 128 -2.08 0.86 -20.85
CA ALA A 128 -0.65 0.77 -20.66
C ALA A 128 0.07 1.61 -21.70
N SER A 129 1.37 1.82 -21.49
CA SER A 129 2.23 2.56 -22.41
C SER A 129 2.22 1.98 -23.84
N SER A 130 2.12 0.66 -23.95
CA SER A 130 2.06 -0.07 -25.22
C SER A 130 1.63 -1.53 -24.97
N ALA A 131 1.34 -2.24 -26.06
CA ALA A 131 1.11 -3.68 -26.03
C ALA A 131 1.87 -4.38 -27.17
N ARG A 132 2.41 -5.56 -26.89
CA ARG A 132 3.03 -6.44 -27.89
C ARG A 132 1.99 -7.44 -28.38
N PHE A 133 1.71 -7.42 -29.69
CA PHE A 133 0.71 -8.31 -30.29
C PHE A 133 -0.64 -8.26 -29.56
N SER A 134 -1.15 -9.40 -29.12
CA SER A 134 -2.39 -9.51 -28.35
C SER A 134 -2.20 -9.40 -26.83
N ASN A 135 -1.01 -9.10 -26.33
CA ASN A 135 -0.70 -9.01 -24.89
C ASN A 135 -1.12 -7.64 -24.35
N VAL A 136 -2.43 -7.38 -24.40
CA VAL A 136 -3.08 -6.13 -24.02
C VAL A 136 -3.25 -6.01 -22.50
N PRO A 137 -3.46 -4.79 -21.96
CA PRO A 137 -3.55 -4.57 -20.51
C PRO A 137 -4.62 -5.41 -19.80
N SER A 138 -5.77 -5.66 -20.45
CA SER A 138 -6.86 -6.43 -19.85
C SER A 138 -6.50 -7.89 -19.54
N ARG A 139 -5.45 -8.43 -20.15
CA ARG A 139 -4.92 -9.78 -19.93
C ARG A 139 -4.06 -9.92 -18.68
N ALA A 140 -3.81 -8.82 -17.99
CA ALA A 140 -3.14 -8.80 -16.69
C ALA A 140 -4.14 -8.46 -15.56
N TYR A 141 -5.43 -8.68 -15.81
CA TYR A 141 -6.50 -8.31 -14.88
C TYR A 141 -7.73 -9.21 -15.01
N ASP A 142 -7.61 -10.32 -15.74
CA ASP A 142 -8.69 -11.25 -16.07
C ASP A 142 -8.70 -12.51 -15.21
N ASP A 143 -7.79 -12.60 -14.22
CA ASP A 143 -7.65 -13.74 -13.31
C ASP A 143 -7.31 -15.04 -14.07
N ASP A 144 -6.67 -14.93 -15.24
CA ASP A 144 -6.19 -16.04 -16.06
C ASP A 144 -4.65 -16.00 -16.16
N PRO A 145 -3.92 -16.83 -15.40
CA PRO A 145 -2.46 -16.82 -15.39
C PRO A 145 -1.83 -17.30 -16.71
N ALA A 146 -2.64 -17.81 -17.65
CA ALA A 146 -2.18 -18.17 -19.00
C ALA A 146 -2.09 -16.96 -19.93
N THR A 147 -2.66 -15.82 -19.57
CA THR A 147 -2.61 -14.58 -20.33
C THR A 147 -1.69 -13.55 -19.67
N ILE A 148 -1.19 -12.62 -20.48
CA ILE A 148 -0.29 -11.55 -20.01
C ILE A 148 -0.57 -10.23 -20.70
N TRP A 149 -0.29 -9.14 -20.01
CA TRP A 149 0.12 -7.89 -20.64
C TRP A 149 1.63 -7.91 -20.89
N GLN A 150 2.07 -7.33 -22.02
CA GLN A 150 3.48 -7.13 -22.31
C GLN A 150 3.68 -5.86 -23.16
N ALA A 151 4.62 -5.00 -22.76
CA ALA A 151 5.00 -3.80 -23.51
C ALA A 151 5.61 -4.12 -24.88
N GLY A 152 5.42 -3.24 -25.87
CA GLY A 152 5.82 -3.45 -27.26
C GLY A 152 7.34 -3.44 -27.51
N THR A 153 8.07 -2.50 -26.90
CA THR A 153 9.52 -2.28 -27.12
C THR A 153 10.37 -2.85 -25.97
N GLY A 154 11.61 -3.23 -26.27
CA GLY A 154 12.60 -3.64 -25.27
C GLY A 154 13.34 -2.42 -24.72
N ASP A 155 13.58 -2.40 -23.41
CA ASP A 155 14.06 -1.27 -22.59
C ASP A 155 12.96 -0.26 -22.21
N ASN A 156 12.53 -0.31 -20.94
CA ASN A 156 11.17 0.08 -20.52
C ASN A 156 11.16 0.98 -19.27
N GLN A 157 12.19 1.80 -19.05
CA GLN A 157 12.16 2.82 -17.99
C GLN A 157 10.96 3.79 -18.10
N GLY A 158 10.27 3.83 -19.25
CA GLY A 158 9.03 4.58 -19.44
C GLY A 158 7.77 3.73 -19.67
N ALA A 159 7.83 2.41 -19.45
CA ALA A 159 6.62 1.60 -19.48
C ALA A 159 5.77 1.85 -18.24
N TRP A 160 4.46 1.81 -18.43
CA TRP A 160 3.49 1.99 -17.35
C TRP A 160 2.26 1.13 -17.60
N PHE A 161 1.55 0.79 -16.53
CA PHE A 161 0.28 0.07 -16.53
C PHE A 161 -0.68 0.80 -15.57
N ALA A 162 -1.87 1.13 -16.04
CA ALA A 162 -2.79 2.04 -15.36
C ALA A 162 -4.22 1.53 -15.35
N ILE A 163 -4.96 1.96 -14.33
CA ILE A 163 -6.40 1.82 -14.19
C ILE A 163 -7.05 3.21 -14.19
N ASP A 164 -8.12 3.36 -14.98
CA ASP A 164 -9.11 4.44 -14.87
C ASP A 164 -10.35 3.89 -14.18
N LEU A 165 -10.63 4.35 -12.96
CA LEU A 165 -11.79 3.91 -12.17
C LEU A 165 -13.12 4.47 -12.72
N GLY A 166 -13.05 5.47 -13.60
CA GLY A 166 -14.20 6.17 -14.18
C GLY A 166 -14.60 7.41 -13.40
N ASP A 167 -15.35 8.29 -14.07
CA ASP A 167 -15.77 9.57 -13.52
C ASP A 167 -16.68 9.37 -12.29
N GLY A 168 -16.30 9.97 -11.15
CA GLY A 168 -17.02 9.87 -9.88
C GLY A 168 -16.79 8.57 -9.11
N ASN A 169 -15.87 7.71 -9.55
CA ASN A 169 -15.49 6.47 -8.87
C ASN A 169 -14.09 6.55 -8.25
N ASP A 170 -13.63 7.76 -7.94
CA ASP A 170 -12.32 7.99 -7.34
C ASP A 170 -12.19 7.10 -6.10
N ALA A 171 -11.11 6.33 -6.04
CA ALA A 171 -10.87 5.40 -4.94
C ALA A 171 -9.42 5.46 -4.47
N ARG A 172 -9.21 4.95 -3.27
CA ARG A 172 -7.89 4.69 -2.73
C ARG A 172 -7.39 3.34 -3.27
N VAL A 173 -6.11 3.30 -3.63
CA VAL A 173 -5.38 2.04 -3.87
C VAL A 173 -4.50 1.77 -2.66
N ASP A 174 -4.70 0.61 -2.04
CA ASP A 174 -4.01 0.19 -0.83
C ASP A 174 -2.93 -0.83 -1.07
N ALA A 175 -3.10 -1.65 -2.10
CA ALA A 175 -2.14 -2.66 -2.46
C ALA A 175 -2.12 -2.88 -3.97
N ILE A 176 -0.98 -3.33 -4.45
CA ILE A 176 -0.81 -3.85 -5.80
C ILE A 176 -0.45 -5.32 -5.70
N TYR A 177 -1.32 -6.22 -6.16
CA TYR A 177 -0.92 -7.60 -6.45
C TYR A 177 -0.24 -7.63 -7.81
N TYR A 178 0.91 -8.30 -7.91
CA TYR A 178 1.69 -8.37 -9.13
C TYR A 178 2.25 -9.78 -9.33
N ASP A 179 1.98 -10.37 -10.49
CA ASP A 179 2.52 -11.66 -10.95
C ASP A 179 3.37 -11.43 -12.21
N ALA A 180 4.66 -11.74 -12.11
CA ALA A 180 5.64 -11.54 -13.17
C ALA A 180 5.69 -12.74 -14.14
N TYR A 181 5.83 -12.46 -15.45
CA TYR A 181 6.05 -13.48 -16.47
C TYR A 181 7.56 -13.79 -16.65
N ASP A 182 7.93 -15.06 -16.88
CA ASP A 182 9.33 -15.55 -16.83
C ASP A 182 10.11 -15.52 -18.17
N LEU A 183 9.48 -15.67 -19.34
CA LEU A 183 10.24 -16.18 -20.50
C LEU A 183 11.13 -15.17 -21.26
N ASP A 184 11.05 -13.85 -21.03
CA ASP A 184 11.95 -12.82 -21.63
C ASP A 184 11.76 -11.41 -21.00
N SER A 185 11.30 -11.37 -19.75
CA SER A 185 10.60 -10.23 -19.15
C SER A 185 11.29 -9.69 -17.90
N MET A 186 11.03 -8.42 -17.59
CA MET A 186 11.73 -7.64 -16.55
C MET A 186 11.69 -8.31 -15.18
N LYS A 187 12.86 -8.50 -14.58
CA LYS A 187 13.09 -9.24 -13.33
C LYS A 187 12.95 -8.41 -12.05
N ASP A 188 12.74 -7.10 -12.17
CA ASP A 188 12.62 -6.24 -10.99
C ASP A 188 11.33 -5.40 -10.99
N GLY A 189 10.28 -5.86 -11.67
CA GLY A 189 8.95 -5.25 -11.60
C GLY A 189 8.93 -3.75 -11.90
N PHE A 190 8.19 -2.97 -11.10
CA PHE A 190 8.03 -1.52 -11.18
C PHE A 190 8.60 -0.82 -9.94
N THR A 191 9.09 0.42 -10.10
CA THR A 191 9.76 1.17 -9.02
C THR A 191 8.95 2.36 -8.52
N GLU A 192 7.81 2.68 -9.11
CA GLU A 192 7.02 3.84 -8.73
C GLU A 192 5.51 3.57 -8.83
N LEU A 193 4.76 4.11 -7.87
CA LEU A 193 3.30 4.20 -7.92
C LEU A 193 2.90 5.67 -8.05
N GLU A 194 2.04 5.96 -9.00
CA GLU A 194 1.55 7.31 -9.29
C GLU A 194 0.03 7.34 -9.32
N TYR A 195 -0.53 8.51 -9.03
CA TYR A 195 -1.96 8.79 -9.11
C TYR A 195 -2.22 10.07 -9.91
N SER A 196 -3.45 10.22 -10.39
CA SER A 196 -3.89 11.36 -11.19
C SER A 196 -5.41 11.54 -11.12
N ASP A 197 -5.86 12.79 -11.23
CA ASP A 197 -7.27 13.15 -11.34
C ASP A 197 -7.74 13.29 -12.81
N ASP A 198 -6.80 13.55 -13.74
CA ASP A 198 -7.08 13.89 -15.15
C ASP A 198 -6.52 12.86 -16.15
N GLY A 199 -5.79 11.85 -15.68
CA GLY A 199 -5.14 10.81 -16.48
C GLY A 199 -3.94 11.30 -17.30
N SER A 200 -3.55 12.57 -17.16
CA SER A 200 -2.52 13.24 -17.97
C SER A 200 -1.39 13.82 -17.11
N THR A 201 -1.74 14.41 -15.98
CA THR A 201 -0.86 14.98 -14.97
C THR A 201 -0.74 13.99 -13.82
N TRP A 202 0.45 13.44 -13.61
CA TRP A 202 0.68 12.36 -12.65
C TRP A 202 1.52 12.83 -11.48
N VAL A 203 1.13 12.42 -10.28
CA VAL A 203 1.86 12.68 -9.03
C VAL A 203 2.44 11.37 -8.52
N SER A 204 3.74 11.36 -8.23
CA SER A 204 4.41 10.23 -7.58
C SER A 204 3.95 10.11 -6.15
N LEU A 205 3.40 8.95 -5.78
CA LEU A 205 3.09 8.63 -4.38
C LEU A 205 4.35 8.23 -3.62
N GLY A 206 5.27 7.55 -4.30
CA GLY A 206 6.51 7.07 -3.72
C GLY A 206 7.20 6.03 -4.60
N THR A 207 8.42 5.68 -4.20
CA THR A 207 9.21 4.65 -4.83
C THR A 207 9.11 3.33 -4.08
N ILE A 208 9.17 2.26 -4.86
CA ILE A 208 9.26 0.88 -4.37
C ILE A 208 10.73 0.53 -4.39
N SER A 209 11.33 0.47 -3.20
CA SER A 209 12.63 -0.16 -3.03
C SER A 209 12.44 -1.66 -2.91
N HIS A 210 12.85 -2.40 -3.93
CA HIS A 210 12.78 -3.86 -3.92
C HIS A 210 13.77 -4.44 -2.89
N SER A 211 13.27 -4.87 -1.73
CA SER A 211 13.96 -5.93 -0.96
C SER A 211 13.65 -7.32 -1.53
N TYR A 212 12.67 -7.40 -2.45
CA TYR A 212 12.18 -8.60 -3.11
C TYR A 212 12.64 -8.65 -4.58
N VAL A 213 13.44 -9.65 -4.94
CA VAL A 213 13.82 -9.89 -6.35
C VAL A 213 12.68 -10.66 -7.00
N TRP A 214 12.04 -10.08 -8.01
CA TRP A 214 10.95 -10.72 -8.75
C TRP A 214 11.55 -11.77 -9.70
N GLY A 215 11.68 -13.00 -9.18
CA GLY A 215 12.13 -14.15 -9.95
C GLY A 215 11.11 -14.66 -10.96
N PRO A 216 11.52 -15.64 -11.79
CA PRO A 216 10.62 -16.53 -12.53
C PRO A 216 9.44 -16.99 -11.67
N ASP A 217 8.20 -16.85 -12.15
CA ASP A 217 6.99 -17.32 -11.44
C ASP A 217 6.88 -16.82 -9.99
N THR A 218 7.37 -15.59 -9.72
CA THR A 218 7.15 -14.94 -8.42
C THR A 218 5.92 -14.05 -8.48
N GLU A 219 4.96 -14.37 -7.62
CA GLU A 219 3.84 -13.52 -7.29
C GLU A 219 4.07 -12.83 -5.94
N GLY A 220 3.48 -11.66 -5.78
CA GLY A 220 3.59 -10.92 -4.54
C GLY A 220 2.66 -9.73 -4.51
N THR A 221 2.26 -9.35 -3.30
CA THR A 221 1.46 -8.16 -3.06
C THR A 221 2.36 -7.09 -2.45
N ILE A 222 2.46 -5.95 -3.12
CA ILE A 222 3.10 -4.74 -2.60
C ILE A 222 2.04 -3.94 -1.87
N ASP A 223 2.25 -3.75 -0.57
CA ASP A 223 1.47 -2.81 0.23
C ASP A 223 1.98 -1.38 -0.03
N VAL A 224 1.05 -0.49 -0.41
CA VAL A 224 1.32 0.91 -0.72
C VAL A 224 1.79 1.68 0.53
N SER A 225 1.47 1.20 1.73
CA SER A 225 1.96 1.76 3.00
C SER A 225 3.47 1.61 3.20
N ASN A 226 4.09 0.65 2.51
CA ASN A 226 5.54 0.39 2.59
C ASN A 226 6.35 1.14 1.53
N LEU A 227 5.72 2.02 0.74
CA LEU A 227 6.42 2.86 -0.22
C LEU A 227 7.28 3.91 0.48
N THR A 228 8.52 4.07 0.01
CA THR A 228 9.35 5.21 0.43
C THR A 228 8.86 6.42 -0.34
N ARG A 229 8.20 7.36 0.35
CA ARG A 229 7.70 8.56 -0.32
C ARG A 229 8.86 9.46 -0.75
N THR A 230 8.70 10.06 -1.92
CA THR A 230 9.50 11.23 -2.28
C THR A 230 8.82 12.41 -1.60
N GLU A 231 9.45 13.01 -0.58
CA GLU A 231 8.88 14.19 0.08
C GLU A 231 8.61 15.28 -0.96
N LEU A 232 7.44 15.92 -0.87
CA LEU A 232 7.07 17.11 -1.65
C LEU A 232 7.76 18.35 -1.10
#